data_AF-A0A1B8U457-F1
#
_entry.id   AF-A0A1B8U457-F1
#
_cell.length_a   1.000
_cell.length_b   1.000
_cell.length_c   1.000
_cell.angle_alpha   90.00
_cell.angle_beta   90.00
_cell.angle_gamma   90.00
#
_symmetry.space_group_name_H-M   'P 1'
#
loop_
_entity.id
_entity.type
_entity.pdbx_description
1 polymer ?
#
loop_
_entity_poly.entity_id
_entity_poly.type
_entity_poly.pdbx_seq_one_letter_code
_entity_poly.pdbx_strand_id
1 'polypeptide(L)' 'MDKDTIRQVLLLAVSSIVLYFSGIYLMSLGKLKSVEDGFIVMIFFFAFFPFLSVFTKLTFKAFRAFIGAKNYQ' A
#
# COMPACT_ATOMS: atom_id res chain seq x y z
N MET A 1 12.80 16.61 -5.87
CA MET A 1 12.33 15.21 -5.76
C MET A 1 11.86 14.78 -7.14
N ASP A 2 12.25 13.59 -7.59
CA ASP A 2 11.95 13.11 -8.94
C ASP A 2 10.44 12.95 -9.15
N LYS A 3 9.90 13.28 -10.34
CA LYS A 3 8.45 13.22 -10.63
C LYS A 3 7.88 11.82 -10.38
N ASP A 4 8.66 10.80 -10.68
CA ASP A 4 8.28 9.40 -10.45
C ASP A 4 8.23 9.04 -8.96
N THR A 5 9.07 9.67 -8.14
CA THR A 5 9.07 9.47 -6.69
C THR A 5 7.86 10.15 -6.05
N ILE A 6 7.50 11.35 -6.51
CA ILE A 6 6.27 12.04 -6.07
C ILE A 6 5.04 11.20 -6.39
N ARG A 7 4.97 10.65 -7.62
CA ARG A 7 3.87 9.78 -8.03
C ARG A 7 3.78 8.50 -7.20
N GLN A 8 4.92 7.87 -6.89
CA GLN A 8 4.97 6.70 -6.02
C GLN A 8 4.47 7.00 -4.60
N VAL A 9 4.91 8.12 -4.01
CA VAL A 9 4.47 8.53 -2.67
C VAL A 9 2.98 8.83 -2.65
N LEU A 10 2.45 9.53 -3.66
CA LEU A 10 1.02 9.80 -3.77
C LEU A 10 0.21 8.50 -3.91
N LEU A 11 0.66 7.57 -4.76
CA LEU A 11 -0.02 6.30 -4.97
C LEU A 11 0.00 5.44 -3.70
N LEU A 12 1.11 5.46 -2.96
CA LEU A 12 1.22 4.84 -1.64
C LEU A 12 0.24 5.48 -0.64
N ALA A 13 0.16 6.81 -0.57
CA ALA A 13 -0.73 7.51 0.35
C ALA A 13 -2.21 7.20 0.06
N VAL A 14 -2.63 7.28 -1.20
CA VAL A 14 -4.02 6.98 -1.60
C VAL A 14 -4.36 5.52 -1.32
N SER A 15 -3.48 4.59 -1.70
CA SER A 15 -3.71 3.16 -1.46
C SER A 15 -3.75 2.81 0.04
N SER A 16 -2.92 3.44 0.88
CA SER A 16 -3.00 3.30 2.34
C SER A 16 -4.34 3.75 2.92
N ILE A 17 -4.88 4.89 2.47
CA ILE A 17 -6.17 5.40 2.94
C ILE A 17 -7.28 4.41 2.58
N VAL A 18 -7.31 3.97 1.31
CA VAL A 18 -8.30 3.00 0.84
C VAL A 18 -8.20 1.69 1.62
N LEU A 19 -6.99 1.17 1.82
CA LEU A 19 -6.73 -0.06 2.59
C LEU A 19 -7.15 0.06 4.05
N TYR A 20 -6.92 1.22 4.68
CA TYR A 20 -7.29 1.43 6.08
C TYR A 20 -8.81 1.35 6.26
N PHE A 21 -9.57 2.11 5.48
CA PHE A 21 -11.03 2.12 5.59
C PHE A 21 -11.67 0.80 5.15
N SER A 22 -11.25 0.25 4.01
CA SER A 22 -11.75 -1.04 3.55
C SER A 22 -11.34 -2.18 4.48
N GLY A 23 -10.13 -2.14 5.05
CA GLY A 23 -9.65 -3.11 6.03
C GLY A 23 -10.44 -3.08 7.34
N ILE A 24 -10.74 -1.90 7.89
CA ILE A 24 -11.62 -1.77 9.08
C ILE A 24 -12.99 -2.34 8.79
N TYR A 25 -13.57 -2.00 7.64
CA TYR A 25 -14.86 -2.52 7.23
C TYR A 25 -14.84 -4.06 7.13
N LEU A 26 -13.81 -4.63 6.50
CA LEU A 26 -13.60 -6.08 6.39
C LEU A 26 -13.41 -6.77 7.75
N MET A 27 -12.70 -6.13 8.68
CA MET A 27 -12.53 -6.68 10.02
C MET A 27 -13.83 -6.68 10.83
N SER A 28 -14.72 -5.72 10.56
CA SER A 28 -16.07 -5.68 11.16
C SER A 28 -17.06 -6.65 10.52
N LEU A 29 -16.71 -7.18 9.34
CA LEU A 29 -17.53 -8.12 8.58
C LEU A 29 -17.38 -9.55 9.12
N GLY A 30 -18.38 -10.01 9.87
CA GLY A 30 -18.42 -11.40 10.32
C GLY A 30 -18.78 -12.41 9.22
N LYS A 31 -19.68 -12.05 8.31
CA LYS A 31 -20.07 -12.82 7.12
C LYS A 31 -20.45 -11.84 6.01
N LEU A 32 -20.17 -12.20 4.76
CA LEU A 32 -20.67 -11.47 3.59
C LEU A 32 -22.19 -11.61 3.54
N LYS A 33 -22.89 -10.49 3.68
CA LYS A 33 -24.35 -10.41 3.68
C LYS A 33 -24.88 -9.73 2.42
N SER A 34 -24.06 -8.90 1.76
CA SER A 34 -24.47 -8.10 0.62
C SER A 34 -23.46 -8.17 -0.54
N VAL A 35 -23.91 -7.76 -1.73
CA VAL A 35 -23.04 -7.57 -2.90
C VAL A 35 -22.04 -6.42 -2.65
N GLU A 36 -22.44 -5.40 -1.88
CA GLU A 36 -21.58 -4.27 -1.50
C GLU A 36 -20.38 -4.74 -0.67
N ASP A 37 -20.58 -5.71 0.23
CA ASP A 37 -19.50 -6.30 1.01
C ASP A 37 -18.44 -6.92 0.08
N GLY A 38 -18.89 -7.63 -0.95
CA GLY A 38 -18.04 -8.20 -2.00
C GLY A 38 -17.28 -7.13 -2.79
N PHE A 39 -17.93 -6.01 -3.13
CA PHE A 39 -17.26 -4.87 -3.77
C PHE A 39 -16.16 -4.29 -2.88
N ILE A 40 -16.39 -4.18 -1.58
CA ILE A 40 -15.38 -3.64 -0.65
C ILE A 40 -14.19 -4.59 -0.51
N VAL A 41 -14.41 -5.91 -0.51
CA VAL A 41 -13.33 -6.92 -0.59
C VAL A 41 -12.51 -6.69 -1.88
N MET A 42 -13.16 -6.51 -3.02
CA MET A 42 -12.47 -6.30 -4.29
C MET A 42 -11.64 -5.01 -4.28
N ILE A 43 -12.19 -3.91 -3.76
CA ILE A 43 -11.48 -2.62 -3.62
C ILE A 43 -10.25 -2.77 -2.71
N PHE A 44 -10.38 -3.51 -1.61
CA PHE A 44 -9.25 -3.79 -0.71
C PHE A 44 -8.11 -4.47 -1.46
N PHE A 45 -8.37 -5.57 -2.16
CA PHE A 45 -7.33 -6.27 -2.93
C PHE A 45 -6.77 -5.43 -4.07
N PHE A 46 -7.61 -4.65 -4.75
CA PHE A 46 -7.18 -3.76 -5.82
C PHE A 46 -6.26 -2.64 -5.32
N ALA A 47 -6.45 -2.15 -4.09
CA ALA A 47 -5.55 -1.21 -3.45
C ALA A 47 -4.31 -1.88 -2.85
N PHE A 48 -4.43 -3.14 -2.41
CA PHE A 48 -3.37 -3.90 -1.77
C PHE A 48 -2.18 -4.17 -2.69
N PHE A 49 -2.42 -4.62 -3.92
CA PHE A 49 -1.33 -4.96 -4.85
C PHE A 49 -0.48 -3.74 -5.25
N PRO A 50 -1.06 -2.60 -5.65
CA PRO A 50 -0.29 -1.39 -5.93
C PRO A 50 0.45 -0.87 -4.69
N PHE A 51 -0.20 -0.90 -3.52
CA PHE A 51 0.45 -0.53 -2.25
C PHE A 51 1.69 -1.38 -2.01
N LEU A 52 1.55 -2.71 -2.07
CA LEU A 52 2.65 -3.64 -1.83
C LEU A 52 3.79 -3.43 -2.84
N SER A 53 3.46 -3.26 -4.13
CA SER A 53 4.46 -3.02 -5.17
C SER A 53 5.29 -1.76 -4.91
N VAL A 54 4.63 -0.64 -4.58
CA VAL A 54 5.31 0.62 -4.30
C VAL A 54 6.06 0.56 -2.98
N PHE A 55 5.46 -0.04 -1.96
CA PHE A 55 6.06 -0.22 -0.64
C PHE A 55 7.34 -1.04 -0.73
N THR A 56 7.34 -2.20 -1.41
CA THR A 56 8.53 -3.03 -1.60
C THR A 56 9.63 -2.28 -2.36
N LYS A 57 9.29 -1.52 -3.41
CA LYS A 57 10.27 -0.71 -4.16
C LYS A 57 10.92 0.36 -3.29
N LEU A 58 10.13 1.08 -2.49
CA LEU A 58 10.63 2.11 -1.59
C LEU A 58 11.47 1.51 -0.46
N THR A 59 11.00 0.42 0.15
CA THR A 59 11.74 -0.33 1.18
C THR A 59 13.07 -0.84 0.64
N PHE A 60 13.12 -1.38 -0.57
CA PHE A 60 14.38 -1.84 -1.17
C PHE A 60 15.34 -0.68 -1.46
N LYS A 61 14.83 0.47 -1.94
CA LYS A 61 15.65 1.68 -2.11
C LYS A 61 16.20 2.18 -0.77
N ALA A 62 15.38 2.22 0.28
CA ALA A 62 15.78 2.64 1.62
C ALA A 62 16.82 1.66 2.22
N PHE A 63 16.59 0.36 2.08
CA PHE A 63 17.51 -0.69 2.53
C PHE A 63 18.86 -0.61 1.81
N ARG A 64 18.84 -0.41 0.49
CA ARG A 64 20.07 -0.24 -0.30
C ARG A 64 20.83 1.04 0.10
N ALA A 65 20.12 2.13 0.36
CA ALA A 65 20.73 3.36 0.87
C ALA A 65 21.36 3.15 2.25
N PHE A 66 20.68 2.40 3.15
CA PHE A 66 21.18 2.09 4.47
C PHE A 66 22.44 1.21 4.45
N ILE A 67 22.46 0.15 3.63
CA ILE A 67 23.65 -0.69 3.44
C ILE A 67 24.78 0.11 2.76
N GLY A 68 24.46 0.90 1.74
CA GLY A 68 25.45 1.75 1.05
C GLY A 68 26.10 2.76 1.99
N ALA A 69 25.33 3.36 2.90
CA ALA A 69 25.85 4.26 3.93
C ALA A 69 26.77 3.54 4.93
N LYS A 70 26.47 2.27 5.26
CA LYS A 70 27.29 1.45 6.16
C LYS A 70 28.63 1.03 5.53
N ASN A 71 28.73 0.91 4.21
CA ASN A 71 29.97 0.53 3.51
C ASN A 71 30.93 1.72 3.26
N TYR A 72 30.52 2.96 3.58
CA TYR A 72 31.33 4.18 3.47
C TYR A 72 31.83 4.71 4.82
N GLN A 73 31.49 4.05 5.93
CA GLN A 73 32.12 4.21 7.25
C GLN A 73 33.15 3.10 7.46
#